data_AF-T1DHD2-F1
#
_entry.id   AF-T1DHD2-F1
#
_cell.length_a   1.000
_cell.length_b   1.000
_cell.length_c   1.000
_cell.angle_alpha   90.00
_cell.angle_beta   90.00
_cell.angle_gamma   90.00
#
_symmetry.space_group_name_H-M   'P 1'
#
loop_
_entity.id
_entity.type
_entity.pdbx_description
1 polymer ?
#
loop_
_entity_poly.entity_id
_entity_poly.type
_entity_poly.pdbx_seq_one_letter_code
_entity_poly.pdbx_strand_id
1 'polypeptide(L)'
;PAAAFWIRRELPALLVTLVDVDFDSGPSSRYQLWIGLRGLADDMPELAAELQIVLSRSGSRPGYRAYDALADPVLAHHFLETLQTSEPVAGGGGATFRLRALDGGPLGLDDPVSIHPLSAQQSNSSIVFGEQFLLKVFRRVWSGVNPDLELLQALARIGF
;
A
#
# COMPACT_ATOMS: atom_id res chain seq x y z
N PRO A 1 19.58 -5.46 0.53
CA PRO A 1 18.50 -5.34 -0.48
C PRO A 1 17.30 -4.61 0.11
N ALA A 2 16.69 -3.67 -0.63
CA ALA A 2 15.43 -3.05 -0.22
C ALA A 2 14.38 -4.13 0.09
N ALA A 3 13.67 -3.98 1.19
CA ALA A 3 12.60 -4.90 1.53
C ALA A 3 11.47 -4.72 0.49
N ALA A 4 11.13 -5.80 -0.20
CA ALA A 4 10.12 -5.84 -1.25
C ALA A 4 9.14 -6.97 -0.95
N PHE A 5 7.86 -6.65 -0.95
CA PHE A 5 6.75 -7.52 -0.56
C PHE A 5 5.74 -7.57 -1.69
N TRP A 6 5.67 -8.71 -2.38
CA TRP A 6 4.67 -8.93 -3.41
C TRP A 6 3.36 -9.35 -2.74
N ILE A 7 2.41 -8.43 -2.69
CA ILE A 7 1.04 -8.72 -2.22
C ILE A 7 0.30 -9.51 -3.30
N ARG A 8 0.51 -9.13 -4.56
CA ARG A 8 -0.05 -9.81 -5.74
C ARG A 8 0.95 -9.78 -6.88
N ARG A 9 1.11 -10.90 -7.61
CA ARG A 9 2.08 -11.01 -8.72
C ARG A 9 1.42 -10.98 -10.10
N GLU A 10 0.15 -11.36 -10.19
CA GLU A 10 -0.68 -11.30 -11.39
C GLU A 10 -1.06 -9.85 -11.70
N LEU A 11 -1.25 -9.51 -12.97
CA LEU A 11 -1.72 -8.17 -13.35
C LEU A 11 -3.22 -7.98 -13.01
N PRO A 12 -3.63 -6.79 -12.51
CA PRO A 12 -2.76 -5.73 -12.01
C PRO A 12 -1.99 -6.20 -10.76
N ALA A 13 -0.67 -6.03 -10.76
CA ALA A 13 0.21 -6.55 -9.71
C ALA A 13 0.46 -5.49 -8.63
N LEU A 14 0.73 -5.93 -7.40
CA LEU A 14 0.94 -5.06 -6.24
C LEU A 14 2.24 -5.42 -5.52
N LEU A 15 3.16 -4.46 -5.53
CA LEU A 15 4.41 -4.50 -4.80
C LEU A 15 4.44 -3.39 -3.74
N VAL A 16 4.70 -3.77 -2.49
CA VAL A 16 5.04 -2.82 -1.42
C VAL A 16 6.54 -2.88 -1.19
N THR A 17 7.21 -1.73 -1.16
CA THR A 17 8.66 -1.69 -0.92
C THR A 17 9.08 -0.48 -0.10
N LEU A 18 10.25 -0.59 0.55
CA LEU A 18 10.89 0.50 1.27
C LEU A 18 12.09 1.02 0.48
N VAL A 19 12.12 2.33 0.23
CA VAL A 19 13.20 3.02 -0.49
C VAL A 19 13.85 4.02 0.44
N ASP A 20 15.18 3.94 0.55
CA ASP A 20 15.98 4.97 1.21
C ASP A 20 16.33 6.07 0.20
N VAL A 21 16.10 7.31 0.58
CA VAL A 21 16.42 8.51 -0.19
C VAL A 21 17.50 9.27 0.57
N ASP A 22 18.68 9.35 -0.04
CA ASP A 22 19.77 10.18 0.42
C ASP A 22 19.64 11.58 -0.20
N PHE A 23 19.82 12.60 0.62
CA PHE A 23 19.76 14.00 0.20
C PHE A 23 21.15 14.60 0.19
N ASP A 24 21.36 15.64 -0.64
CA ASP A 24 22.63 16.38 -0.68
C ASP A 24 22.98 17.03 0.67
N SER A 25 21.98 17.30 1.51
CA SER A 25 22.16 17.76 2.88
C SER A 25 21.08 17.20 3.81
N GLY A 26 21.45 16.91 5.05
CA GLY A 26 20.55 16.36 6.07
C GLY A 26 20.53 14.82 6.12
N PRO A 27 19.72 14.25 7.03
CA PRO A 27 19.62 12.80 7.18
C PRO A 27 18.85 12.18 6.01
N SER A 28 19.24 10.97 5.62
CA SER A 28 18.46 10.16 4.69
C SER A 28 17.07 9.87 5.25
N SER A 29 16.14 9.56 4.35
CA SER A 29 14.75 9.24 4.73
C SER A 29 14.27 8.00 4.03
N ARG A 30 13.53 7.17 4.78
CA ARG A 30 12.92 5.96 4.25
C ARG A 30 11.47 6.21 3.87
N TYR A 31 11.10 5.77 2.67
CA TYR A 31 9.75 5.87 2.14
C TYR A 31 9.18 4.50 1.83
N GLN A 32 7.91 4.31 2.18
CA GLN A 32 7.10 3.19 1.74
C GLN A 32 6.43 3.53 0.41
N LEU A 33 6.69 2.73 -0.62
CA LEU A 33 6.09 2.84 -1.93
C LEU A 33 5.16 1.65 -2.19
N TRP A 34 3.99 1.98 -2.75
CA TRP A 34 2.97 1.03 -3.18
C TRP A 34 2.90 1.11 -4.69
N ILE A 35 3.45 0.11 -5.36
CA ILE A 35 3.66 0.12 -6.81
C ILE A 35 2.65 -0.84 -7.44
N GLY A 36 1.80 -0.26 -8.27
CA GLY A 36 0.88 -0.99 -9.14
C GLY A 36 1.56 -1.24 -10.49
N LEU A 37 1.35 -2.42 -11.07
CA LEU A 37 1.77 -2.72 -12.44
C LEU A 37 0.56 -3.16 -13.26
N ARG A 38 0.35 -2.53 -14.41
CA ARG A 38 -0.64 -2.89 -15.43
C ARG A 38 0.03 -3.02 -16.80
N GLY A 39 -0.53 -3.83 -17.70
CA GLY A 39 -0.09 -3.87 -19.09
C GLY A 39 -0.38 -2.54 -19.80
N LEU A 40 0.38 -2.21 -20.84
CA LEU A 40 0.19 -0.94 -21.56
C LEU A 40 -1.19 -0.79 -22.23
N ALA A 41 -1.81 -1.92 -22.57
CA ALA A 41 -3.13 -2.01 -23.19
C ALA A 41 -4.29 -2.15 -22.18
N ASP A 42 -3.98 -2.33 -20.90
CA ASP A 42 -5.01 -2.44 -19.86
C ASP A 42 -5.62 -1.07 -19.55
N ASP A 43 -6.89 -1.08 -19.16
CA ASP A 43 -7.54 0.12 -18.63
C ASP A 43 -6.86 0.59 -17.33
N MET A 44 -6.86 1.90 -17.12
CA MET A 44 -6.23 2.58 -16.01
C MET A 44 -7.27 3.41 -15.25
N PRO A 45 -7.43 3.20 -13.93
CA PRO A 45 -8.23 4.11 -13.11
C PRO A 45 -7.73 5.55 -13.26
N GLU A 46 -8.66 6.50 -13.33
CA GLU A 46 -8.37 7.92 -13.61
C GLU A 46 -7.31 8.49 -12.64
N LEU A 47 -7.49 8.27 -11.33
CA LEU A 47 -6.55 8.74 -10.31
C LEU A 47 -5.17 8.07 -10.44
N ALA A 48 -5.11 6.80 -10.87
CA ALA A 48 -3.85 6.08 -11.09
C ALA A 48 -3.14 6.53 -12.37
N ALA A 49 -3.87 7.12 -13.33
CA ALA A 49 -3.32 7.60 -14.58
C ALA A 49 -2.57 8.94 -14.45
N GLU A 50 -2.83 9.72 -13.40
CA GLU A 50 -2.22 11.04 -13.16
C GLU A 50 -0.70 10.97 -13.06
N LEU A 51 -0.16 9.96 -12.37
CA LEU A 51 1.27 9.77 -12.14
C LEU A 51 1.67 8.33 -12.44
N GLN A 52 2.21 8.13 -13.63
CA GLN A 52 2.64 6.82 -14.12
C GLN A 52 3.96 6.88 -14.88
N ILE A 53 4.70 5.77 -14.82
CA ILE A 53 5.94 5.55 -15.55
C ILE A 53 5.72 4.40 -16.52
N VAL A 54 5.98 4.64 -17.80
CA VAL A 54 5.98 3.58 -18.81
C VAL A 54 7.29 2.81 -18.71
N LEU A 55 7.19 1.55 -18.31
CA LEU A 55 8.28 0.59 -18.27
C LEU A 55 8.24 -0.25 -19.54
N SER A 56 8.90 0.23 -20.58
CA SER A 56 9.12 -0.55 -21.80
C SER A 56 10.53 -1.15 -21.78
N ARG A 57 10.64 -2.45 -22.09
CA ARG A 57 11.93 -3.08 -22.35
C ARG A 57 12.15 -3.15 -23.86
N SER A 58 13.38 -2.88 -24.29
CA SER A 58 13.79 -3.17 -25.67
C SER A 58 13.67 -4.67 -25.94
N GLY A 59 13.07 -5.04 -27.07
CA GLY A 59 12.80 -6.43 -27.50
C GLY A 59 11.31 -6.80 -27.54
N SER A 60 11.01 -8.10 -27.57
CA SER A 60 9.66 -8.66 -27.76
C SER A 60 8.82 -8.79 -26.48
N ARG A 61 9.27 -8.24 -25.35
CA ARG A 61 8.52 -8.33 -24.08
C ARG A 61 7.44 -7.25 -24.02
N PRO A 62 6.24 -7.56 -23.50
CA PRO A 62 5.21 -6.55 -23.29
C PRO A 62 5.73 -5.48 -22.31
N GLY A 63 5.39 -4.22 -22.58
CA GLY A 63 5.65 -3.11 -21.66
C GLY A 63 4.57 -3.01 -20.58
N TYR A 64 4.88 -2.28 -19.52
CA TYR A 64 4.01 -2.09 -18.37
C TYR A 64 3.91 -0.61 -18.00
N ARG A 65 2.85 -0.25 -17.27
CA ARG A 65 2.72 1.01 -16.55
C ARG A 65 2.98 0.73 -15.08
N ALA A 66 3.91 1.47 -14.48
CA ALA A 66 4.09 1.53 -13.04
C ALA A 66 3.45 2.81 -12.49
N TYR A 67 2.65 2.68 -11.44
CA TYR A 67 1.89 3.78 -10.86
C TYR A 67 1.72 3.58 -9.35
N ASP A 68 1.13 4.58 -8.70
CA ASP A 68 0.81 4.51 -7.28
C ASP A 68 -0.41 3.59 -7.05
N ALA A 69 -0.17 2.39 -6.51
CA ALA A 69 -1.22 1.38 -6.37
C ALA A 69 -2.38 1.81 -5.47
N LEU A 70 -2.15 2.78 -4.57
CA LEU A 70 -3.20 3.27 -3.67
C LEU A 70 -4.30 4.03 -4.42
N ALA A 71 -4.05 4.45 -5.66
CA ALA A 71 -5.02 5.08 -6.54
C ALA A 71 -5.85 4.08 -7.37
N ASP A 72 -5.61 2.77 -7.21
CA ASP A 72 -6.27 1.71 -7.98
C ASP A 72 -7.22 0.88 -7.10
N PRO A 73 -8.55 1.05 -7.26
CA PRO A 73 -9.54 0.31 -6.49
C PRO A 73 -9.42 -1.21 -6.58
N VAL A 74 -8.95 -1.75 -7.72
CA VAL A 74 -8.77 -3.20 -7.91
C VAL A 74 -7.61 -3.70 -7.04
N LEU A 75 -6.51 -2.97 -6.98
CA LEU A 75 -5.38 -3.33 -6.12
C LEU A 75 -5.71 -3.16 -4.64
N ALA A 76 -6.48 -2.12 -4.30
CA ALA A 76 -6.97 -1.91 -2.95
C ALA A 76 -7.88 -3.05 -2.48
N HIS A 77 -8.73 -3.59 -3.36
CA HIS A 77 -9.55 -4.77 -3.08
C HIS A 77 -8.69 -6.01 -2.75
N HIS A 78 -7.69 -6.32 -3.58
CA HIS A 78 -6.81 -7.47 -3.31
C HIS A 78 -5.96 -7.29 -2.04
N PHE A 79 -5.56 -6.06 -1.73
CA PHE A 79 -4.93 -5.78 -0.46
C PHE A 79 -5.89 -6.03 0.72
N LEU A 80 -7.17 -5.68 0.57
CA LEU A 80 -8.20 -5.96 1.57
C LEU A 80 -8.45 -7.46 1.77
N GLU A 81 -8.49 -8.25 0.71
CA GLU A 81 -8.55 -9.72 0.83
C GLU A 81 -7.34 -10.25 1.60
N THR A 82 -6.15 -9.72 1.30
CA THR A 82 -4.92 -10.09 2.03
C THR A 82 -5.01 -9.69 3.51
N LEU A 83 -5.55 -8.50 3.82
CA LEU A 83 -5.78 -8.03 5.19
C LEU A 83 -6.66 -9.01 5.99
N GLN A 84 -7.73 -9.52 5.39
CA GLN A 84 -8.67 -10.41 6.06
C GLN A 84 -8.04 -11.74 6.49
N THR A 85 -7.03 -12.24 5.77
CA THR A 85 -6.32 -13.48 6.16
C THR A 85 -5.37 -13.27 7.33
N SER A 86 -4.88 -12.05 7.57
CA SER A 86 -3.83 -11.74 8.55
C SER A 86 -2.53 -12.55 8.38
N GLU A 87 -2.32 -13.18 7.23
CA GLU A 87 -1.12 -13.96 6.96
C GLU A 87 0.09 -13.04 6.69
N PRO A 88 1.28 -13.34 7.25
CA PRO A 88 2.48 -12.56 6.96
C PRO A 88 2.92 -12.70 5.50
N VAL A 89 3.22 -11.58 4.84
CA VAL A 89 3.81 -11.57 3.50
C VAL A 89 5.34 -11.58 3.62
N ALA A 90 5.97 -12.63 3.11
CA ALA A 90 7.42 -12.75 3.07
C ALA A 90 8.03 -11.73 2.08
N GLY A 91 9.10 -11.06 2.50
CA GLY A 91 9.89 -10.16 1.67
C GLY A 91 11.35 -10.61 1.51
N GLY A 92 12.08 -9.89 0.67
CA GLY A 92 13.51 -10.13 0.47
C GLY A 92 14.32 -10.00 1.78
N GLY A 93 15.38 -10.80 1.92
CA GLY A 93 16.30 -10.71 3.07
C GLY A 93 15.72 -11.14 4.41
N GLY A 94 14.67 -11.97 4.42
CA GLY A 94 14.00 -12.44 5.64
C GLY A 94 13.04 -11.41 6.25
N ALA A 95 12.81 -10.29 5.57
CA ALA A 95 11.82 -9.31 5.99
C ALA A 95 10.40 -9.90 5.93
N THR A 96 9.50 -9.39 6.76
CA THR A 96 8.10 -9.79 6.76
C THR A 96 7.22 -8.57 6.86
N PHE A 97 6.21 -8.48 6.00
CA PHE A 97 5.15 -7.50 6.09
C PHE A 97 3.97 -8.17 6.80
N ARG A 98 3.52 -7.59 7.92
CA ARG A 98 2.45 -8.14 8.74
C ARG A 98 1.36 -7.11 8.94
N LEU A 99 0.15 -7.61 8.88
CA LEU A 99 -1.07 -6.85 9.13
C LEU A 99 -1.67 -7.38 10.42
N ARG A 100 -2.14 -6.49 11.28
CA ARG A 100 -2.71 -6.83 12.58
C ARG A 100 -3.89 -5.93 12.87
N ALA A 101 -5.06 -6.54 13.08
CA ALA A 101 -6.17 -5.86 13.74
C ALA A 101 -5.80 -5.60 15.21
N LEU A 102 -6.25 -4.48 15.77
CA LEU A 102 -5.92 -4.09 17.15
C LEU A 102 -6.55 -5.02 18.20
N ASP A 103 -7.77 -5.47 17.92
CA ASP A 103 -8.54 -6.43 18.71
C ASP A 103 -8.25 -7.90 18.31
N GLY A 104 -7.45 -8.11 17.25
CA GLY A 104 -7.16 -9.42 16.69
C GLY A 104 -8.35 -10.10 15.99
N GLY A 105 -9.46 -9.38 15.81
CA GLY A 105 -10.66 -9.87 15.15
C GLY A 105 -10.63 -9.69 13.63
N PRO A 106 -11.55 -10.34 12.89
CA PRO A 106 -11.75 -10.05 11.48
C PRO A 106 -12.26 -8.61 11.30
N LEU A 107 -11.92 -7.98 10.17
CA LEU A 107 -12.31 -6.60 9.87
C LEU A 107 -13.84 -6.39 9.67
N GLY A 108 -14.69 -7.41 9.83
CA GLY A 108 -16.16 -7.24 9.84
C GLY A 108 -16.76 -6.54 8.61
N LEU A 109 -16.10 -6.64 7.46
CA LEU A 109 -16.49 -5.95 6.22
C LEU A 109 -17.52 -6.77 5.43
N ASP A 110 -18.58 -6.11 4.97
CA ASP A 110 -19.61 -6.70 4.10
C ASP A 110 -19.11 -6.85 2.65
N ASP A 111 -19.36 -7.99 2.00
CA ASP A 111 -19.03 -8.21 0.59
C ASP A 111 -20.29 -7.98 -0.28
N PRO A 112 -20.28 -7.08 -1.28
CA PRO A 112 -19.17 -6.26 -1.78
C PRO A 112 -18.90 -4.97 -0.99
N VAL A 113 -17.61 -4.70 -0.74
CA VAL A 113 -17.12 -3.45 -0.12
C VAL A 113 -16.91 -2.38 -1.19
N SER A 114 -17.49 -1.19 -1.02
CA SER A 114 -17.16 -0.04 -1.86
C SER A 114 -15.73 0.47 -1.57
N ILE A 115 -14.98 0.86 -2.59
CA ILE A 115 -13.58 1.26 -2.45
C ILE A 115 -13.35 2.63 -3.07
N HIS A 116 -12.95 3.57 -2.23
CA HIS A 116 -12.74 4.96 -2.63
C HIS A 116 -11.34 5.42 -2.22
N PRO A 117 -10.35 5.34 -3.13
CA PRO A 117 -9.09 6.04 -2.98
C PRO A 117 -9.33 7.55 -2.79
N LEU A 118 -8.70 8.13 -1.78
CA LEU A 118 -8.75 9.57 -1.55
C LEU A 118 -7.52 10.21 -2.23
N SER A 119 -7.75 11.36 -2.87
CA SER A 119 -6.65 12.14 -3.45
C SER A 119 -5.61 12.50 -2.38
N ALA A 120 -4.34 12.38 -2.73
CA ALA A 120 -3.23 12.48 -1.78
C ALA A 120 -3.11 13.91 -1.23
N GLN A 121 -3.64 14.15 -0.03
CA GLN A 121 -3.43 15.42 0.68
C GLN A 121 -2.29 15.31 1.70
N GLN A 122 -1.14 15.88 1.30
CA GLN A 122 -0.11 16.48 2.16
C GLN A 122 0.83 15.61 3.03
N SER A 123 0.63 14.30 3.27
CA SER A 123 1.70 13.45 3.88
C SER A 123 1.44 11.94 3.85
N ASN A 124 0.18 11.56 3.69
CA ASN A 124 -0.27 10.17 3.70
C ASN A 124 -1.21 9.94 2.52
N SER A 125 -1.44 8.67 2.21
CA SER A 125 -2.46 8.27 1.24
C SER A 125 -3.49 7.43 1.95
N SER A 126 -4.76 7.68 1.64
CA SER A 126 -5.87 7.06 2.35
C SER A 126 -6.85 6.40 1.38
N ILE A 127 -7.42 5.28 1.80
CA ILE A 127 -8.47 4.56 1.07
C ILE A 127 -9.62 4.33 2.03
N VAL A 128 -10.83 4.67 1.58
CA VAL A 128 -12.05 4.33 2.30
C VAL A 128 -12.56 2.98 1.79
N PHE A 129 -12.86 2.08 2.73
CA PHE A 129 -13.48 0.78 2.49
C PHE A 129 -14.89 0.78 3.11
N GLY A 130 -15.91 0.73 2.27
CA GLY A 130 -17.31 0.86 2.69
C GLY A 130 -17.57 2.25 3.27
N GLU A 131 -18.28 2.29 4.38
CA GLU A 131 -18.46 3.50 5.20
C GLU A 131 -17.82 3.36 6.59
N GLN A 132 -17.10 2.25 6.82
CA GLN A 132 -16.68 1.83 8.16
C GLN A 132 -15.17 1.92 8.38
N PHE A 133 -14.36 1.75 7.33
CA PHE A 133 -12.91 1.64 7.47
C PHE A 133 -12.17 2.64 6.62
N LEU A 134 -11.13 3.23 7.22
CA LEU A 134 -10.15 4.08 6.56
C LEU A 134 -8.78 3.41 6.68
N LEU A 135 -8.19 3.04 5.55
CA LEU A 135 -6.78 2.69 5.49
C LEU A 135 -5.96 3.96 5.35
N LYS A 136 -5.06 4.23 6.29
CA LYS A 136 -4.07 5.31 6.23
C LYS A 136 -2.68 4.71 5.99
N VAL A 137 -2.07 5.06 4.87
CA VAL A 137 -0.70 4.64 4.51
C VAL A 137 0.29 5.78 4.76
N PHE A 138 1.22 5.53 5.67
CA PHE A 138 2.34 6.43 5.93
C PHE A 138 3.39 6.31 4.81
N ARG A 139 3.65 7.41 4.11
CA ARG A 139 4.62 7.45 3.01
C ARG A 139 6.05 7.49 3.52
N ARG A 140 6.36 8.39 4.45
CA ARG A 140 7.67 8.43 5.13
C ARG A 140 7.58 7.59 6.40
N VAL A 141 8.55 6.69 6.61
CA VAL A 141 8.55 5.75 7.73
C VAL A 141 9.87 5.82 8.50
N TRP A 142 9.80 5.51 9.80
CA TRP A 142 10.94 5.39 10.70
C TRP A 142 10.85 4.09 11.48
N SER A 143 11.98 3.68 12.07
CA SER A 143 12.01 2.52 12.96
C SER A 143 11.27 2.81 14.27
N GLY A 144 10.56 1.82 14.78
CA GLY A 144 9.86 1.89 16.05
C GLY A 144 8.34 1.88 15.90
N VAL A 145 7.66 2.06 17.02
CA VAL A 145 6.20 2.15 17.06
C VAL A 145 5.77 3.53 16.56
N ASN A 146 4.72 3.57 15.74
CA ASN A 146 4.14 4.82 15.28
C ASN A 146 3.41 5.51 16.44
N PRO A 147 3.70 6.78 16.79
CA PRO A 147 3.05 7.48 17.89
C PRO A 147 1.53 7.63 17.74
N ASP A 148 1.01 7.83 16.51
CA ASP A 148 -0.43 7.87 16.25
C ASP A 148 -1.04 6.51 16.64
N LEU A 149 -0.39 5.40 16.28
CA LEU A 149 -0.85 4.05 16.63
C LEU A 149 -0.81 3.82 18.15
N GLU A 150 0.25 4.22 18.83
CA GLU A 150 0.36 4.07 20.29
C GLU A 150 -0.74 4.85 21.02
N LEU A 151 -0.99 6.09 20.61
CA LEU A 151 -2.06 6.92 21.16
C LEU A 151 -3.45 6.30 20.90
N LEU A 152 -3.74 5.91 19.65
CA LEU A 152 -5.02 5.29 19.30
C LEU A 152 -5.24 3.98 20.06
N GLN A 153 -4.19 3.17 20.25
CA GLN A 153 -4.25 1.96 21.07
C GLN A 153 -4.52 2.28 22.54
N ALA A 154 -3.88 3.30 23.09
CA ALA A 154 -4.08 3.71 24.48
C ALA A 154 -5.53 4.17 24.71
N LEU A 155 -6.08 4.98 23.81
CA LEU A 155 -7.47 5.45 23.84
C LEU A 155 -8.47 4.30 23.72
N ALA A 156 -8.26 3.39 22.76
CA ALA A 156 -9.14 2.23 22.57
C ALA A 156 -9.19 1.32 23.82
N ARG A 157 -8.07 1.14 24.53
CA ARG A 157 -8.02 0.33 25.77
C ARG A 157 -8.86 0.90 26.91
N ILE A 158 -9.11 2.22 26.91
CA ILE A 158 -9.92 2.89 27.93
C ILE A 158 -11.35 3.22 27.44
N GLY A 159 -11.72 2.75 26.25
CA GLY A 159 -13.09 2.86 25.70
C GLY A 159 -13.44 4.21 25.08
N PHE A 160 -12.44 4.95 24.59
CA PHE A 160 -12.63 6.14 23.74
C PHE A 160 -12.70 5.79 22.25
#